data_AF-A0A433MJ74-F1
#
_entry.id   AF-A0A433MJ74-F1
#
_cell.length_a   1.000
_cell.length_b   1.000
_cell.length_c   1.000
_cell.angle_alpha   90.00
_cell.angle_beta   90.00
_cell.angle_gamma   90.00
#
_symmetry.space_group_name_H-M   'P 1'
#
loop_
_entity.id
_entity.type
_entity.pdbx_description
1 polymer ?
#
loop_
_entity_poly.entity_id
_entity_poly.type
_entity_poly.pdbx_seq_one_letter_code
_entity_poly.pdbx_strand_id
1 'polypeptide(L)'
;MPTYDYACGHCGGFEALRPSGLRDEPAACPDCGSASPRVLSAAPRLALMATGTRRAMETNERARHEPTSSRDYARLRHPAGCGCCGSSSKRGATMTAPNGAKSAPSRRPWMISH
;
A
#
# COMPACT_ATOMS: atom_id res chain seq x y z
N MET A 1 -4.88 -34.93 0.08
CA MET A 1 -6.29 -34.72 0.46
C MET A 1 -6.36 -33.36 1.13
N PRO A 2 -7.24 -32.43 0.70
CA PRO A 2 -7.27 -31.07 1.24
C PRO A 2 -7.82 -31.03 2.68
N THR A 3 -7.38 -30.02 3.43
CA THR A 3 -7.88 -29.70 4.77
C THR A 3 -8.93 -28.61 4.68
N TYR A 4 -9.97 -28.70 5.50
CA TYR A 4 -11.03 -27.72 5.59
C TYR A 4 -11.37 -27.40 7.04
N ASP A 5 -11.85 -26.18 7.25
CA ASP A 5 -12.25 -25.70 8.58
C ASP A 5 -13.73 -26.00 8.85
N TYR A 6 -14.02 -26.41 10.08
CA TYR A 6 -15.36 -26.68 10.60
C TYR A 6 -15.54 -26.00 11.95
N ALA A 7 -16.78 -25.69 12.32
CA ALA A 7 -17.09 -25.09 13.62
C ALA A 7 -18.17 -25.88 14.36
N CYS A 8 -17.81 -26.43 15.51
CA CYS A 8 -18.78 -26.98 16.45
C CYS A 8 -19.42 -25.83 17.24
N GLY A 9 -20.75 -25.86 17.39
CA GLY A 9 -21.48 -24.87 18.18
C GLY A 9 -21.18 -24.88 19.69
N HIS A 10 -20.48 -25.90 20.19
CA HIS A 10 -20.16 -26.07 21.62
C HIS A 10 -18.65 -26.07 21.90
N CYS A 11 -17.85 -26.76 21.07
CA CYS A 11 -16.42 -26.98 21.32
C CYS A 11 -15.51 -25.99 20.59
N GLY A 12 -16.01 -25.30 19.55
CA GLY A 12 -15.23 -24.34 18.75
C GLY A 12 -14.78 -24.90 17.40
N GLY A 13 -13.76 -24.25 16.82
CA GLY A 13 -13.26 -24.54 15.47
C GLY A 13 -12.26 -25.69 15.42
N PHE A 14 -12.30 -26.48 14.35
CA PHE A 14 -11.34 -27.55 14.09
C PHE A 14 -11.11 -27.75 12.58
N GLU A 15 -9.99 -28.39 12.25
CA GLU A 15 -9.62 -28.73 10.88
C GLU A 15 -9.87 -30.22 10.60
N ALA A 16 -10.33 -30.56 9.40
CA ALA A 16 -10.50 -31.95 8.97
C ALA A 16 -10.02 -32.18 7.53
N LEU A 17 -9.32 -33.29 7.31
CA LEU A 17 -8.90 -33.78 5.99
C LEU A 17 -10.08 -34.48 5.31
N ARG A 18 -10.61 -33.92 4.22
CA ARG A 18 -11.74 -34.53 3.49
C ARG A 18 -11.56 -34.52 1.97
N PRO A 19 -12.19 -35.45 1.25
CA PRO A 19 -12.39 -35.33 -0.19
C PRO A 19 -13.16 -34.04 -0.52
N SER A 20 -12.86 -33.42 -1.66
CA SER A 20 -13.53 -32.19 -2.09
C SER A 20 -15.05 -32.33 -2.22
N GLY A 21 -15.55 -33.53 -2.57
CA GLY A 21 -16.99 -33.79 -2.69
C GLY A 21 -17.76 -33.82 -1.36
N LEU A 22 -17.09 -34.07 -0.23
CA LEU A 22 -17.72 -34.12 1.10
C LEU A 22 -17.39 -32.88 1.94
N ARG A 23 -16.71 -31.91 1.34
CA ARG A 23 -16.24 -30.70 2.01
C ARG A 23 -17.39 -29.92 2.65
N ASP A 24 -18.51 -29.80 1.95
CA ASP A 24 -19.64 -28.98 2.39
C ASP A 24 -20.61 -29.77 3.30
N GLU A 25 -20.38 -31.08 3.50
CA GLU A 25 -21.10 -31.89 4.48
C GLU A 25 -20.58 -31.64 5.90
N PRO A 26 -21.46 -31.66 6.93
CA PRO A 26 -21.03 -31.57 8.33
C PRO A 26 -20.03 -32.66 8.71
N ALA A 27 -19.02 -32.29 9.48
CA ALA A 27 -18.05 -33.23 10.07
C ALA A 27 -18.36 -33.44 11.56
N ALA A 28 -18.10 -34.64 12.08
CA ALA A 28 -18.22 -34.90 13.51
C ALA A 28 -17.12 -34.13 14.27
N CYS A 29 -17.51 -33.39 15.31
CA CYS A 29 -16.56 -32.73 16.21
C CYS A 29 -15.67 -33.78 16.89
N PRO A 30 -14.33 -33.59 16.93
CA PRO A 30 -13.42 -34.54 17.59
C PRO A 30 -13.64 -34.65 19.10
N ASP A 31 -14.19 -33.60 19.74
CA ASP A 31 -14.38 -33.56 21.19
C ASP A 31 -15.75 -34.12 21.64
N CYS A 32 -16.83 -33.75 20.94
CA CYS A 32 -18.20 -34.08 21.35
C CYS A 32 -19.01 -34.90 20.33
N GLY A 33 -18.46 -35.18 19.15
CA GLY A 33 -19.13 -35.96 18.09
C GLY A 33 -20.26 -35.22 17.36
N SER A 34 -20.63 -34.00 17.77
CA SER A 34 -21.73 -33.27 17.13
C SER A 34 -21.44 -32.94 15.68
N ALA A 35 -22.47 -32.99 14.82
CA ALA A 35 -22.38 -32.54 13.44
C ALA A 35 -22.04 -31.04 13.39
N SER A 36 -20.90 -30.72 12.79
CA SER A 36 -20.33 -29.38 12.75
C SER A 36 -20.25 -28.90 11.29
N PRO A 37 -20.89 -27.78 10.92
CA PRO A 37 -20.85 -27.27 9.57
C PRO A 37 -19.45 -26.76 9.20
N ARG A 38 -19.16 -26.79 7.90
CA ARG A 38 -17.94 -26.20 7.35
C ARG A 38 -17.98 -24.68 7.52
N VAL A 39 -16.85 -24.08 7.84
CA VAL A 39 -16.65 -22.64 7.89
C VAL A 39 -15.50 -22.21 6.98
N LEU A 40 -15.47 -20.91 6.65
CA LEU A 40 -14.34 -20.27 5.98
C LEU A 40 -13.64 -19.34 6.99
N SER A 41 -13.01 -19.91 8.01
CA SER A 41 -12.38 -19.13 9.09
C SER A 41 -11.22 -18.29 8.58
N ALA A 42 -10.39 -18.85 7.71
CA ALA A 42 -9.36 -18.09 7.02
C ALA A 42 -9.97 -17.41 5.79
N ALA A 43 -10.26 -16.11 5.89
CA ALA A 43 -10.54 -15.30 4.70
C ALA A 43 -9.29 -15.34 3.79
N PRO A 44 -9.39 -15.85 2.55
CA PRO A 44 -8.25 -15.83 1.65
C PRO A 44 -7.82 -14.38 1.45
N ARG A 45 -6.51 -14.10 1.57
CA ARG A 45 -5.94 -12.78 1.28
C ARG A 45 -5.96 -12.53 -0.22
N LEU A 46 -7.15 -12.29 -0.76
CA LEU A 46 -7.36 -12.03 -2.17
C LEU A 46 -6.83 -10.63 -2.51
N ALA A 47 -5.94 -10.55 -3.50
CA ALA A 47 -5.43 -9.29 -4.02
C ALA A 47 -6.45 -8.65 -4.97
N LEU A 48 -7.64 -8.28 -4.45
CA LEU A 48 -8.76 -7.74 -5.25
C LEU A 48 -8.54 -6.30 -5.76
N MET A 49 -7.45 -5.65 -5.34
CA MET A 49 -7.11 -4.28 -5.72
C MET A 49 -5.68 -4.23 -6.25
N ALA A 50 -5.49 -3.48 -7.33
CA ALA A 50 -4.17 -3.16 -7.86
C ALA A 50 -3.28 -2.58 -6.75
N THR A 51 -2.02 -3.00 -6.74
CA THR A 51 -1.05 -2.65 -5.70
C THR A 51 -0.85 -1.15 -5.56
N GLY A 52 -0.84 -0.41 -6.69
CA GLY A 52 -0.75 1.05 -6.70
C GLY A 52 -1.91 1.73 -5.97
N THR A 53 -3.14 1.30 -6.27
CA THR A 53 -4.35 1.82 -5.61
C THR A 53 -4.33 1.57 -4.10
N ARG A 54 -3.97 0.36 -3.68
CA ARG A 54 -3.85 0.00 -2.26
C ARG A 54 -2.84 0.88 -1.53
N ARG A 55 -1.65 1.06 -2.11
CA ARG A 55 -0.58 1.90 -1.53
C ARG A 55 -0.98 3.37 -1.45
N ALA A 56 -1.69 3.88 -2.46
CA ALA A 56 -2.18 5.26 -2.46
C ALA A 56 -3.18 5.47 -1.31
N MET A 57 -4.13 4.55 -1.13
CA MET A 57 -5.10 4.60 -0.02
C MET A 57 -4.42 4.52 1.34
N GLU A 58 -3.48 3.59 1.52
CA GLU A 58 -2.69 3.46 2.76
C GLU A 58 -1.90 4.74 3.07
N THR A 59 -1.30 5.35 2.04
CA THR A 59 -0.57 6.61 2.19
C THR A 59 -1.51 7.76 2.57
N ASN A 60 -2.70 7.84 1.96
CA ASN A 60 -3.70 8.85 2.28
C ASN A 60 -4.24 8.69 3.72
N GLU A 61 -4.46 7.45 4.17
CA GLU A 61 -4.88 7.14 5.53
C GLU A 61 -3.81 7.59 6.54
N ARG A 62 -2.54 7.22 6.30
CA ARG A 62 -1.42 7.67 7.14
C ARG A 62 -1.29 9.18 7.16
N ALA A 63 -1.36 9.84 6.00
CA ALA A 63 -1.22 11.29 5.91
C ALA A 63 -2.36 12.06 6.61
N ARG A 64 -3.53 11.43 6.80
CA ARG A 64 -4.63 12.05 7.55
C ARG A 64 -4.33 12.14 9.04
N HIS A 65 -3.71 11.12 9.62
CA HIS A 65 -3.38 11.08 11.05
C HIS A 65 -2.00 11.67 11.35
N GLU A 66 -1.05 11.48 10.42
CA GLU A 66 0.36 11.85 10.55
C GLU A 66 0.90 12.38 9.21
N PRO A 67 0.54 13.62 8.81
CA PRO A 67 1.01 14.20 7.56
C PRO A 67 2.51 14.48 7.62
N THR A 68 3.30 13.81 6.79
CA THR A 68 4.72 14.12 6.60
C THR A 68 4.86 15.46 5.88
N SER A 69 5.58 16.41 6.50
CA SER A 69 5.92 17.68 5.86
C SER A 69 7.27 17.61 5.16
N SER A 70 7.53 18.54 4.22
CA SER A 70 8.85 18.68 3.58
C SER A 70 9.97 19.01 4.58
N ARG A 71 9.63 19.51 5.79
CA ARG A 71 10.58 19.74 6.88
C ARG A 71 11.04 18.44 7.53
N ASP A 72 10.17 17.44 7.61
CA ASP A 72 10.49 16.09 8.13
C ASP A 72 11.36 15.29 7.17
N TYR A 73 11.34 15.67 5.89
CA TYR A 73 12.20 15.12 4.84
C TYR A 73 13.70 15.43 5.04
N ALA A 74 14.07 16.23 6.03
CA ALA A 74 15.47 16.46 6.43
C ALA A 74 16.21 15.15 6.77
N ARG A 75 15.49 14.10 7.16
CA ARG A 75 16.00 12.76 7.45
C ARG A 75 16.35 11.97 6.16
N LEU A 76 15.82 12.39 5.01
CA LEU A 76 16.11 11.86 3.67
C LEU A 76 17.03 12.82 2.89
N ARG A 77 17.83 13.64 3.59
CA ARG A 77 18.96 14.32 2.95
C ARG A 77 19.83 13.26 2.28
N HIS A 78 20.05 13.39 0.97
CA HIS A 78 21.03 12.58 0.27
C HIS A 78 22.37 12.64 1.04
N PRO A 79 23.12 11.52 1.11
CA PRO A 79 24.44 11.54 1.72
C PRO A 79 25.30 12.60 1.02
N ALA A 80 26.25 13.19 1.77
CA ALA A 80 27.21 14.13 1.19
C ALA A 80 27.88 13.48 -0.04
N GLY A 81 27.77 14.12 -1.21
CA GLY A 81 28.35 13.61 -2.47
C GLY A 81 27.39 12.91 -3.45
N CYS A 82 26.06 12.96 -3.25
CA CYS A 82 25.13 12.48 -4.27
C CYS A 82 25.27 13.27 -5.60
N GLY A 83 25.68 12.58 -6.66
CA GLY A 83 26.02 13.16 -7.97
C GLY A 83 24.88 13.92 -8.67
N CYS A 84 23.63 13.77 -8.22
CA CYS A 84 22.49 14.54 -8.72
C CYS A 84 22.52 16.02 -8.31
N CYS A 85 23.33 16.40 -7.30
CA CYS A 85 23.43 17.78 -6.79
C CYS A 85 24.84 18.40 -6.94
N GLY A 86 25.80 17.68 -7.53
CA GLY A 86 27.15 18.18 -7.81
C GLY A 86 27.21 19.03 -9.09
N SER A 87 27.41 20.34 -8.93
CA SER A 87 27.94 21.29 -9.91
C SER A 87 27.39 21.26 -11.35
N SER A 88 26.08 21.09 -11.56
CA SER A 88 25.46 21.88 -12.61
C SER A 88 25.10 23.21 -11.98
N SER A 89 25.85 24.27 -12.32
CA SER A 89 25.36 25.63 -12.14
C SER A 89 23.94 25.64 -12.67
N LYS A 90 22.96 25.82 -11.78
CA LYS A 90 21.57 25.99 -12.17
C LYS A 90 21.52 27.28 -12.97
N ARG A 91 21.77 27.20 -14.27
CA ARG A 91 21.43 28.25 -15.21
C ARG A 91 19.93 28.42 -15.05
N GLY A 92 19.53 29.46 -14.34
CA GLY A 92 18.11 29.77 -14.14
C GLY A 92 17.44 29.78 -15.51
N ALA A 93 16.23 29.23 -15.59
CA ALA A 93 15.43 29.27 -16.82
C ALA A 93 15.07 30.71 -17.26
N THR A 94 15.46 31.72 -16.47
CA THR A 94 15.25 33.14 -16.71
C THR A 94 16.54 33.79 -17.19
N MET A 95 16.53 34.29 -18.42
CA MET A 95 17.61 35.11 -18.99
C MET A 95 17.27 36.58 -18.83
N THR A 96 18.27 37.42 -18.51
CA THR A 96 18.11 38.88 -18.42
C THR A 96 18.88 39.52 -19.57
N ALA A 97 18.18 40.27 -20.41
CA ALA A 97 18.78 41.02 -21.52
C ALA A 97 19.52 42.27 -21.01
N PRO A 98 20.44 42.86 -21.80
CA PRO A 98 21.21 44.05 -21.39
C PRO A 98 20.36 45.27 -21.03
N ASN A 99 19.12 45.33 -21.53
CA ASN A 99 18.13 46.36 -21.19
C ASN A 99 17.33 46.04 -19.90
N GLY A 100 17.69 44.99 -19.18
CA GLY A 100 17.03 44.55 -17.94
C GLY A 100 15.79 43.67 -18.14
N ALA A 101 15.35 43.41 -19.37
CA ALA A 101 14.18 42.57 -19.63
C ALA A 101 14.48 41.10 -19.26
N LYS A 102 13.60 40.49 -18.46
CA LYS A 102 13.70 39.07 -18.05
C LYS A 102 12.80 38.21 -18.94
N SER A 103 13.34 37.13 -19.52
CA SER A 103 12.59 36.17 -20.33
C SER A 103 12.84 34.75 -19.84
N ALA A 104 11.78 33.92 -19.81
CA ALA A 104 11.89 32.52 -19.40
C ALA A 104 11.17 31.57 -20.39
N PRO A 105 11.76 31.33 -21.58
CA PRO A 105 11.08 30.68 -22.70
C PRO A 105 10.64 29.23 -22.42
N SER A 106 11.33 28.54 -21.50
CA SER A 106 11.03 27.16 -21.12
C SER A 106 10.03 27.03 -19.96
N ARG A 107 9.54 28.15 -19.40
CA ARG A 107 8.53 28.12 -18.32
C ARG A 107 7.12 28.30 -18.87
N ARG A 108 6.18 27.62 -18.20
CA ARG A 108 4.74 27.74 -18.51
C ARG A 108 4.25 29.14 -18.11
N PRO A 109 3.32 29.77 -18.85
CA PRO A 109 2.97 31.19 -18.69
C PRO A 109 2.52 31.61 -17.29
N TRP A 110 1.93 30.71 -16.51
CA TRP A 110 1.44 30.95 -15.17
C TRP A 110 2.51 30.78 -14.06
N MET A 111 3.73 30.37 -14.42
CA MET A 111 4.87 30.33 -13.50
C MET A 111 5.61 31.67 -13.51
N ILE A 112 4.99 32.71 -12.98
CA ILE A 112 5.66 33.99 -12.71
C ILE A 112 6.18 33.90 -11.26
N SER A 113 7.48 34.13 -11.06
CA SER A 113 8.02 34.27 -9.70
C SER A 113 7.54 35.60 -9.11
N HIS A 114 7.04 35.60 -7.88
CA HIS A 114 7.06 36.79 -7.03
C HIS A 114 8.50 37.12 -6.65
#